data_AF-A0A380DPF4-F1
#
_entry.id   AF-A0A380DPF4-F1
#
_cell.length_a   1.000
_cell.length_b   1.000
_cell.length_c   1.000
_cell.angle_alpha   90.00
_cell.angle_beta   90.00
_cell.angle_gamma   90.00
#
_symmetry.space_group_name_H-M   'P 1'
#
loop_
_entity.id
_entity.type
_entity.pdbx_description
1 polymer ?
#
loop_
_entity_poly.entity_id
_entity_poly.type
_entity_poly.pdbx_seq_one_letter_code
_entity_poly.pdbx_strand_id
1 'polypeptide(L)'
;MKERAADIRDVSKRVLSHILGVELPNPSMIDESVVIVGNDLTPSDTAQLNKEFVQGFATNIGGRTSHSAIMSRSLEIPAIVGTKSITQEVKQGDMIIVDG
;
A
#
# COMPACT_ATOMS: atom_id res chain seq x y z
N MET A 1 14.17 -13.99 9.05
CA MET A 1 13.77 -13.46 10.38
C MET A 1 13.30 -12.00 10.37
N LYS A 2 13.72 -11.13 9.42
CA LYS A 2 13.26 -9.73 9.36
C LYS A 2 11.78 -9.55 8.95
N GLU A 3 11.24 -10.43 8.11
CA GLU A 3 9.84 -10.31 7.63
C GLU A 3 8.81 -10.56 8.74
N ARG A 4 9.00 -11.59 9.57
CA ARG A 4 8.15 -11.82 10.76
C ARG A 4 8.09 -10.63 11.71
N ALA A 5 9.15 -9.83 11.80
CA ALA A 5 9.15 -8.64 12.64
C ALA A 5 8.24 -7.54 12.06
N ALA A 6 8.11 -7.47 10.73
CA ALA A 6 7.17 -6.58 10.07
C ALA A 6 5.72 -7.04 10.30
N ASP A 7 5.44 -8.33 10.21
CA ASP A 7 4.10 -8.88 10.46
C ASP A 7 3.64 -8.65 11.90
N ILE A 8 4.53 -8.88 12.88
CA ILE A 8 4.23 -8.60 14.29
C ILE A 8 3.97 -7.11 14.53
N ARG A 9 4.71 -6.23 13.84
CA ARG A 9 4.48 -4.78 13.88
C ARG A 9 3.14 -4.38 13.27
N ASP A 10 2.71 -5.06 12.21
CA ASP A 10 1.41 -4.83 11.59
C ASP A 10 0.25 -5.19 12.53
N VAL A 11 0.29 -6.41 13.08
CA VAL A 11 -0.73 -6.87 14.03
C VAL A 11 -0.79 -5.98 15.27
N SER A 12 0.37 -5.60 15.83
CA SER A 12 0.41 -4.71 17.00
C SER A 12 -0.11 -3.31 16.70
N LYS A 13 0.19 -2.72 15.52
CA LYS A 13 -0.43 -1.46 15.08
C LYS A 13 -1.94 -1.60 14.95
N ARG A 14 -2.43 -2.70 14.37
CA ARG A 14 -3.88 -2.94 14.22
C ARG A 14 -4.58 -3.05 15.56
N VAL A 15 -4.02 -3.79 16.52
CA VAL A 15 -4.57 -3.88 17.89
C VAL A 15 -4.55 -2.51 18.57
N LEU A 16 -3.44 -1.77 18.45
CA LEU A 16 -3.33 -0.42 19.02
C LEU A 16 -4.38 0.54 18.43
N SER A 17 -4.63 0.47 17.13
CA SER A 17 -5.63 1.30 16.44
C SER A 17 -7.04 1.04 16.95
N HIS A 18 -7.41 -0.24 17.15
CA HIS A 18 -8.71 -0.61 17.71
C HIS A 18 -8.87 -0.13 19.17
N ILE A 19 -7.80 -0.19 19.96
CA ILE A 19 -7.80 0.31 21.35
C ILE A 19 -7.93 1.83 21.38
N LEU A 20 -7.25 2.54 20.47
CA LEU A 20 -7.29 4.00 20.36
C LEU A 20 -8.55 4.52 19.66
N GLY A 21 -9.40 3.64 19.10
CA GLY A 21 -10.57 4.02 18.32
C GLY A 21 -10.24 4.78 17.03
N VAL A 22 -9.01 4.62 16.52
CA VAL A 22 -8.57 5.25 15.27
C VAL A 22 -8.87 4.29 14.12
N GLU A 23 -9.61 4.77 13.12
CA GLU A 23 -9.86 4.01 11.91
C GLU A 23 -8.58 3.91 11.08
N LEU A 24 -8.17 2.68 10.77
CA LEU A 24 -7.12 2.45 9.79
C LEU A 24 -7.68 2.78 8.41
N PRO A 25 -6.87 3.40 7.52
CA PRO A 25 -7.28 3.61 6.14
C PRO A 25 -7.64 2.24 5.55
N ASN A 26 -8.89 2.09 5.13
CA ASN A 26 -9.41 0.83 4.62
C ASN A 26 -9.49 0.93 3.09
N PRO A 27 -8.58 0.26 2.35
CA PRO A 27 -8.59 0.27 0.89
C PRO A 27 -9.90 -0.29 0.30
N SER A 28 -10.70 -1.00 1.10
CA SER A 28 -11.98 -1.59 0.69
C SER A 28 -13.11 -0.57 0.51
N MET A 29 -12.93 0.68 0.97
CA MET A 29 -13.93 1.75 0.81
C MET A 29 -13.75 2.56 -0.49
N ILE A 30 -12.81 2.16 -1.34
CA ILE A 30 -12.56 2.81 -2.61
C ILE A 30 -13.66 2.39 -3.60
N ASP A 31 -14.48 3.34 -4.03
CA ASP A 31 -15.59 3.19 -4.98
C ASP A 31 -15.29 3.79 -6.37
N GLU A 32 -14.10 4.34 -6.56
CA GLU A 32 -13.64 4.94 -7.81
C GLU A 32 -12.26 4.42 -8.23
N SER A 33 -11.91 4.57 -9.52
CA SER A 33 -10.61 4.12 -10.02
C SER A 33 -9.48 5.02 -9.49
N VAL A 34 -8.65 4.50 -8.58
CA VAL A 34 -7.59 5.26 -7.91
C VAL A 34 -6.21 4.62 -8.02
N VAL A 35 -5.20 5.45 -7.83
CA VAL A 35 -3.80 5.04 -7.62
C VAL A 35 -3.47 5.20 -6.14
N ILE A 36 -2.95 4.15 -5.52
CA ILE A 36 -2.59 4.19 -4.10
C ILE A 36 -1.16 4.71 -3.94
N VAL A 37 -1.01 5.74 -3.11
CA VAL A 37 0.31 6.29 -2.78
C VAL A 37 0.54 6.16 -1.29
N GLY A 38 1.66 5.53 -0.91
CA GLY A 38 1.96 5.25 0.48
C GLY A 38 3.45 5.22 0.79
N ASN A 39 3.78 5.18 2.07
CA ASN A 39 5.19 5.02 2.46
C ASN A 39 5.64 3.56 2.30
N ASP A 40 4.78 2.63 2.72
CA ASP A 40 4.94 1.19 2.57
C ASP A 40 3.55 0.55 2.54
N LEU A 41 3.42 -0.60 1.89
CA LEU A 41 2.18 -1.36 1.76
C LEU A 41 2.38 -2.71 2.43
N THR A 42 1.63 -2.95 3.51
CA THR A 42 1.75 -4.22 4.24
C THR A 42 1.14 -5.38 3.45
N PRO A 43 1.52 -6.64 3.75
CA PRO A 43 0.87 -7.80 3.15
C PRO A 43 -0.64 -7.81 3.36
N SER A 44 -1.11 -7.35 4.53
CA SER A 44 -2.53 -7.21 4.86
C SER A 44 -3.22 -6.20 3.94
N ASP A 45 -2.61 -5.04 3.71
CA ASP A 45 -3.18 -3.99 2.86
C ASP A 45 -3.25 -4.44 1.40
N THR A 46 -2.16 -5.03 0.89
CA THR A 46 -2.10 -5.54 -0.49
C THR A 46 -3.10 -6.66 -0.76
N ALA A 47 -3.40 -7.50 0.23
CA ALA A 47 -4.41 -8.54 0.12
C ALA A 47 -5.85 -8.01 0.14
N GLN A 48 -6.08 -6.83 0.71
CA GLN A 48 -7.38 -6.16 0.77
C GLN A 48 -7.63 -5.23 -0.43
N LEU A 49 -6.69 -5.12 -1.37
CA LEU A 49 -6.85 -4.31 -2.58
C LEU A 49 -7.91 -4.91 -3.49
N ASN A 50 -8.88 -4.09 -3.88
CA ASN A 50 -9.83 -4.45 -4.92
C ASN A 50 -9.27 -4.08 -6.30
N LYS A 51 -9.04 -5.11 -7.13
CA LYS A 51 -8.50 -4.96 -8.48
C LYS A 51 -9.40 -4.15 -9.43
N GLU A 52 -10.71 -4.08 -9.17
CA GLU A 52 -11.63 -3.29 -10.02
C GLU A 52 -11.43 -1.77 -9.85
N PHE A 53 -10.97 -1.34 -8.68
CA PHE A 53 -10.83 0.08 -8.35
C PHE A 53 -9.36 0.53 -8.31
N VAL A 54 -8.44 -0.36 -7.94
CA VAL A 54 -7.03 -0.01 -7.78
C VAL A 54 -6.30 -0.21 -9.11
N GLN A 55 -6.06 0.90 -9.80
CA GLN A 55 -5.38 0.93 -11.11
C GLN A 55 -3.86 0.79 -10.99
N GLY A 56 -3.30 1.05 -9.81
CA GLY A 56 -1.87 1.05 -9.57
C GLY A 56 -1.52 1.45 -8.15
N PHE A 57 -0.26 1.23 -7.77
CA PHE A 57 0.24 1.80 -6.51
C PHE A 57 1.71 2.20 -6.56
N ALA A 58 2.08 3.18 -5.72
CA ALA A 58 3.43 3.65 -5.56
C ALA A 58 3.83 3.76 -4.09
N THR A 59 5.02 3.25 -3.75
CA THR A 59 5.53 3.28 -2.36
C THR A 59 6.91 3.93 -2.23
N ASN A 60 7.10 4.74 -1.20
CA ASN A 60 8.42 5.34 -0.90
C ASN A 60 9.47 4.28 -0.57
N ILE A 61 9.06 3.29 0.22
CA ILE A 61 9.89 2.20 0.72
C ILE A 61 9.53 0.95 -0.08
N GLY A 62 10.56 0.16 -0.37
CA GLY A 62 10.42 -1.08 -1.12
C GLY A 62 11.57 -1.26 -2.08
N GLY A 63 11.71 -2.47 -2.57
CA GLY A 63 12.70 -2.82 -3.58
C GLY A 63 12.13 -3.92 -4.46
N ARG A 64 12.88 -4.32 -5.48
CA ARG A 64 12.42 -5.32 -6.46
C ARG A 64 12.01 -6.67 -5.85
N THR A 65 12.45 -6.96 -4.63
CA THR A 65 12.17 -8.20 -3.90
C THR A 65 11.27 -7.98 -2.67
N SER A 66 10.62 -6.82 -2.53
CA SER A 66 9.70 -6.58 -1.40
C SER A 66 8.37 -7.31 -1.60
N HIS A 67 7.65 -7.58 -0.51
CA HIS A 67 6.32 -8.21 -0.56
C HIS A 67 5.37 -7.45 -1.47
N SER A 68 5.35 -6.12 -1.38
CA SER A 68 4.48 -5.28 -2.19
C SER A 68 4.82 -5.43 -3.70
N ALA A 69 6.11 -5.51 -4.07
CA ALA A 69 6.54 -5.71 -5.46
C ALA A 69 6.28 -7.13 -5.99
N ILE A 70 6.28 -8.13 -5.10
CA ILE A 70 5.94 -9.51 -5.46
C ILE A 70 4.41 -9.64 -5.62
N MET A 71 3.64 -9.05 -4.71
CA MET A 71 2.18 -9.07 -4.76
C MET A 71 1.64 -8.31 -5.97
N SER A 72 2.23 -7.18 -6.38
CA SER A 72 1.80 -6.45 -7.57
C SER A 72 1.79 -7.32 -8.83
N ARG A 73 2.83 -8.16 -8.99
CA ARG A 73 2.92 -9.10 -10.12
C ARG A 73 1.85 -10.18 -10.07
N SER A 74 1.57 -10.72 -8.90
CA SER A 74 0.49 -11.71 -8.72
C SER A 74 -0.89 -11.11 -8.91
N LEU A 75 -1.04 -9.82 -8.59
CA LEU A 75 -2.29 -9.09 -8.75
C LEU A 75 -2.48 -8.53 -10.17
N GLU A 76 -1.41 -8.50 -10.98
CA GLU A 76 -1.34 -7.89 -12.32
C GLU A 76 -1.63 -6.38 -12.32
N ILE A 77 -1.21 -5.71 -11.25
CA ILE A 77 -1.39 -4.26 -11.06
C ILE A 77 -0.03 -3.56 -11.24
N PRO A 78 0.04 -2.48 -12.05
CA PRO A 78 1.23 -1.64 -12.16
C PRO A 78 1.68 -1.11 -10.80
N ALA A 79 2.95 -1.30 -10.46
CA ALA A 79 3.47 -0.87 -9.17
C ALA A 79 4.91 -0.35 -9.24
N ILE A 80 5.13 0.84 -8.68
CA ILE A 80 6.46 1.44 -8.53
C ILE A 80 6.83 1.46 -7.05
N VAL A 81 7.89 0.76 -6.68
CA VAL A 81 8.35 0.70 -5.29
C VAL A 81 9.70 1.40 -5.14
N GLY A 82 9.93 2.06 -4.00
CA GLY A 82 11.20 2.68 -3.68
C GLY A 82 11.37 4.12 -4.19
N THR A 83 10.28 4.87 -4.36
CA THR A 83 10.30 6.26 -4.86
C THR A 83 10.85 7.28 -3.85
N LYS A 84 10.98 6.91 -2.57
CA LYS A 84 11.49 7.72 -1.44
C LYS A 84 10.69 8.99 -1.07
N SER A 85 10.19 9.76 -2.05
CA SER A 85 9.57 11.07 -1.85
C SER A 85 8.12 11.18 -2.34
N ILE A 86 7.53 10.11 -2.89
CA ILE A 86 6.21 10.19 -3.54
C ILE A 86 5.10 10.67 -2.60
N THR A 87 5.15 10.31 -1.31
CA THR A 87 4.15 10.77 -0.35
C THR A 87 4.27 12.26 0.01
N GLN A 88 5.38 12.91 -0.34
CA GLN A 88 5.60 14.34 -0.12
C GLN A 88 5.28 15.16 -1.38
N GLU A 89 5.46 14.54 -2.55
CA GLU A 89 5.24 15.17 -3.85
C GLU A 89 3.77 15.12 -4.29
N VAL A 90 3.03 14.12 -3.84
CA VAL A 90 1.64 13.86 -4.23
C VAL A 90 0.68 14.25 -3.11
N LYS A 91 -0.44 14.87 -3.48
CA LYS A 91 -1.59 15.13 -2.60
C LYS A 91 -2.81 14.31 -3.00
N GLN A 92 -3.73 14.14 -2.05
CA GLN A 92 -5.01 13.50 -2.31
C GLN A 92 -5.78 14.25 -3.39
N GLY A 93 -6.23 13.53 -4.41
CA GLY A 93 -6.97 14.08 -5.55
C GLY A 93 -6.10 14.50 -6.74
N ASP A 94 -4.77 14.38 -6.64
CA ASP A 94 -3.89 14.61 -7.77
C ASP A 94 -4.03 13.50 -8.82
N MET A 95 -3.97 13.88 -10.10
CA MET A 95 -3.95 12.93 -11.20
C MET A 95 -2.55 12.33 -11.34
N ILE A 96 -2.44 11.01 -11.24
CA ILE A 96 -1.18 10.27 -11.28
C ILE A 96 -1.24 9.22 -12.38
N ILE A 97 -0.13 9.09 -13.10
CA ILE A 97 0.09 8.02 -14.06
C ILE A 97 1.19 7.13 -13.50
N VAL A 98 0.91 5.84 -13.36
CA VAL A 98 1.88 4.82 -12.95
C VAL A 98 2.27 4.03 -14.20
N ASP A 99 3.49 4.23 -14.66
CA ASP A 99 4.10 3.48 -15.75
C ASP A 99 5.13 2.52 -15.16
N GLY A 100 4.73 1.27 -14.94
CA GLY A 100 5.45 0.27 -14.13
C GLY A 100 5.53 -1.11 -14.77
#